data_AF-A0A1A9A1T7-F1
#
_entry.id   AF-A0A1A9A1T7-F1
#
_cell.length_a   1.000
_cell.length_b   1.000
_cell.length_c   1.000
_cell.angle_alpha   90.00
_cell.angle_beta   90.00
_cell.angle_gamma   90.00
#
_symmetry.space_group_name_H-M   'P 1'
#
loop_
_entity.id
_entity.type
_entity.pdbx_description
1 polymer ?
#
loop_
_entity_poly.entity_id
_entity_poly.type
_entity_poly.pdbx_seq_one_letter_code
_entity_poly.pdbx_strand_id
1 'polypeptide(L)'
;MATPQTPYEAVLHAARDVTRLDSALDAEMLGAALLGSVYAVAESDRETAVRQFVTGFLATTSRRRSAAATTIRAVFAALVPDAEGAARVRPGAYAPAWAAQLGRVHLTGTWAYGDVYGDQTSYLATFAYDDEAGGPEHALVALVDHNIGVTKDVFVGGPAARIVEQAREICTEDEFTWFRTEDPARMRAEVSQHLAITDQLGELPGQGSLATDRALVGARLAVLPRQPGAAVREVSPADDAERTRLVRGFLGAPEAGRFGLDTATDAELPSLHFCLGLLLDHAASFPDADPMRWSPTVVELFLLDWVHRRAVLDMDDAAMLPRVLRGWVAYASRRRGLPEAAARRTDEAIEEMVPEFARLYSTGERRSPATAAVAQLMADGVDPDDPAALDAWIEANRHRLTDDPA
;
A
#
# COMPACT_ATOMS: atom_id res chain seq x y z
N MET A 1 -41.79 -10.65 -3.48
CA MET A 1 -40.66 -11.61 -3.38
C MET A 1 -40.21 -11.62 -1.93
N ALA A 2 -39.98 -12.78 -1.33
CA ALA A 2 -39.53 -12.90 0.05
C ALA A 2 -38.07 -12.43 0.19
N THR A 3 -37.74 -11.76 1.29
CA THR A 3 -36.37 -11.35 1.63
C THR A 3 -35.47 -12.60 1.75
N PRO A 4 -34.25 -12.61 1.18
CA PRO A 4 -33.34 -13.75 1.30
C PRO A 4 -33.04 -14.06 2.77
N GLN A 5 -33.12 -15.34 3.16
CA GLN A 5 -32.92 -15.73 4.57
C GLN A 5 -31.45 -16.05 4.89
N THR A 6 -30.61 -16.26 3.87
CA THR A 6 -29.17 -16.52 4.01
C THR A 6 -28.35 -15.76 2.97
N PRO A 7 -27.05 -15.51 3.24
CA PRO A 7 -26.14 -14.93 2.24
C PRO A 7 -26.09 -15.73 0.93
N TYR A 8 -26.20 -17.06 1.00
CA TYR A 8 -26.21 -17.92 -0.19
C TYR A 8 -27.48 -17.76 -1.03
N GLU A 9 -28.63 -17.57 -0.40
CA GLU A 9 -29.88 -17.26 -1.11
C GLU A 9 -29.84 -15.86 -1.75
N ALA A 10 -29.21 -14.89 -1.08
CA ALA A 10 -28.99 -13.57 -1.66
C ALA A 10 -28.13 -13.65 -2.92
N VAL A 11 -27.03 -14.41 -2.89
CA VAL A 11 -26.20 -14.67 -4.08
C VAL A 11 -26.99 -15.36 -5.19
N LEU A 12 -27.75 -16.42 -4.89
CA LEU A 12 -28.57 -17.10 -5.89
C LEU A 12 -29.64 -16.20 -6.49
N HIS A 13 -30.22 -15.29 -5.69
CA HIS A 13 -31.21 -14.32 -6.15
C HIS A 13 -30.59 -13.23 -7.03
N ALA A 14 -29.40 -12.75 -6.68
CA ALA A 14 -28.65 -11.77 -7.46
C ALA A 14 -28.15 -12.36 -8.78
N ALA A 15 -27.68 -13.61 -8.77
CA ALA A 15 -27.19 -14.33 -9.94
C ALA A 15 -28.30 -15.03 -10.76
N ARG A 16 -29.58 -14.71 -10.55
CA ARG A 16 -30.71 -15.41 -11.21
C ARG A 16 -30.66 -15.33 -12.73
N ASP A 17 -30.10 -14.25 -13.27
CA ASP A 17 -29.99 -13.96 -14.69
C ASP A 17 -28.59 -14.26 -15.25
N VAL A 18 -27.71 -14.90 -14.47
CA VAL A 18 -26.32 -15.21 -14.89
C VAL A 18 -26.27 -15.96 -16.21
N THR A 19 -27.24 -16.82 -16.51
CA THR A 19 -27.29 -17.59 -17.76
C THR A 19 -27.63 -16.76 -19.00
N ARG A 20 -28.03 -15.49 -18.81
CA ARG A 20 -28.35 -14.54 -19.90
C ARG A 20 -27.19 -13.63 -20.25
N LEU A 21 -26.07 -13.74 -19.53
CA LEU A 21 -24.87 -12.97 -19.86
C LEU A 21 -24.29 -13.44 -21.19
N ASP A 22 -23.66 -12.52 -21.91
CA ASP A 22 -23.19 -12.73 -23.27
C ASP A 22 -21.81 -13.40 -23.30
N SER A 23 -21.00 -13.19 -22.27
CA SER A 23 -19.62 -13.66 -22.22
C SER A 23 -19.17 -14.24 -20.87
N ALA A 24 -18.04 -14.94 -20.88
CA ALA A 24 -17.40 -15.43 -19.66
C ALA A 24 -16.87 -14.28 -18.80
N LEU A 25 -16.33 -13.23 -19.43
CA LEU A 25 -15.89 -12.03 -18.76
C LEU A 25 -17.01 -11.37 -17.94
N ASP A 26 -18.19 -11.18 -18.53
CA ASP A 26 -19.34 -10.60 -17.81
C ASP A 26 -19.75 -11.46 -16.60
N ALA A 27 -19.70 -12.77 -16.76
CA ALA A 27 -20.01 -13.71 -15.69
C ALA A 27 -18.97 -13.67 -14.57
N GLU A 28 -17.68 -13.55 -14.91
CA GLU A 28 -16.60 -13.39 -13.96
C GLU A 28 -16.67 -12.05 -13.22
N MET A 29 -17.00 -10.95 -13.91
CA MET A 29 -17.22 -9.64 -13.28
C MET A 29 -18.42 -9.66 -12.34
N LEU A 30 -19.55 -10.28 -12.73
CA LEU A 30 -20.69 -10.49 -11.84
C LEU A 30 -20.28 -11.31 -10.61
N GLY A 31 -19.53 -12.40 -10.83
CA GLY A 31 -19.06 -13.27 -9.76
C GLY A 31 -18.15 -12.53 -8.78
N ALA A 32 -17.21 -11.74 -9.28
CA ALA A 32 -16.31 -10.93 -8.48
C ALA A 32 -17.09 -9.90 -7.66
N ALA A 33 -18.02 -9.17 -8.28
CA ALA A 33 -18.85 -8.19 -7.58
C ALA A 33 -19.66 -8.82 -6.43
N LEU A 34 -20.19 -10.03 -6.60
CA LEU A 34 -20.90 -10.76 -5.55
C LEU A 34 -19.98 -11.18 -4.40
N LEU A 35 -18.74 -11.59 -4.70
CA LEU A 35 -17.73 -11.93 -3.70
C LEU A 35 -17.16 -10.67 -3.03
N GLY A 36 -17.21 -9.53 -3.69
CA GLY A 36 -16.74 -8.25 -3.15
C GLY A 36 -17.49 -7.81 -1.90
N SER A 37 -18.77 -8.12 -1.78
CA SER A 37 -19.52 -7.87 -0.53
C SER A 37 -18.99 -8.70 0.64
N VAL A 38 -18.54 -9.94 0.40
CA VAL A 38 -17.93 -10.79 1.43
C VAL A 38 -16.56 -10.24 1.81
N TYR A 39 -15.77 -9.84 0.80
CA TYR A 39 -14.47 -9.21 0.99
C TYR A 39 -14.56 -7.91 1.81
N ALA A 40 -15.51 -7.03 1.48
CA ALA A 40 -15.67 -5.73 2.13
C ALA A 40 -16.11 -5.82 3.60
N VAL A 41 -16.92 -6.83 3.95
CA VAL A 41 -17.46 -7.00 5.31
C VAL A 41 -16.49 -7.74 6.24
N ALA A 42 -15.53 -8.50 5.70
CA ALA A 42 -14.54 -9.18 6.52
C ALA A 42 -13.58 -8.17 7.18
N GLU A 43 -13.30 -8.36 8.47
CA GLU A 43 -12.47 -7.46 9.29
C GLU A 43 -10.96 -7.65 9.02
N SER A 44 -10.53 -8.89 8.78
CA SER A 44 -9.15 -9.26 8.45
C SER A 44 -9.13 -10.61 7.71
N ASP A 45 -7.96 -11.02 7.20
CA ASP A 45 -7.77 -12.27 6.43
C ASP A 45 -8.85 -12.47 5.35
N ARG A 46 -9.10 -11.41 4.57
CA ARG A 46 -10.24 -11.32 3.65
C ARG A 46 -10.20 -12.38 2.55
N GLU A 47 -9.00 -12.74 2.09
CA GLU A 47 -8.80 -13.83 1.14
C GLU A 47 -9.36 -15.16 1.70
N THR A 48 -9.05 -15.47 2.95
CA THR A 48 -9.56 -16.66 3.63
C THR A 48 -11.08 -16.58 3.85
N ALA A 49 -11.61 -15.42 4.23
CA ALA A 49 -13.05 -15.22 4.38
C ALA A 49 -13.82 -15.50 3.07
N VAL A 50 -13.33 -14.98 1.94
CA VAL A 50 -13.91 -15.25 0.61
C VAL A 50 -13.79 -16.74 0.26
N ARG A 51 -12.63 -17.36 0.51
CA ARG A 51 -12.41 -18.80 0.24
C ARG A 51 -13.35 -19.69 1.07
N GLN A 52 -13.56 -19.37 2.33
CA GLN A 52 -14.49 -20.09 3.21
C GLN A 52 -15.94 -19.89 2.77
N PHE A 53 -16.31 -18.67 2.37
CA PHE A 53 -17.63 -18.39 1.83
C PHE A 53 -17.92 -19.22 0.58
N VAL A 54 -17.00 -19.23 -0.40
CA VAL A 54 -17.15 -20.04 -1.62
C VAL A 54 -17.23 -21.53 -1.29
N THR A 55 -16.38 -22.03 -0.38
CA THR A 55 -16.42 -23.43 0.09
C THR A 55 -17.81 -23.79 0.62
N GLY A 56 -18.35 -22.99 1.54
CA GLY A 56 -19.68 -23.22 2.11
C GLY A 56 -20.81 -23.06 1.08
N PHE A 57 -20.69 -22.11 0.15
CA PHE A 57 -21.64 -21.91 -0.94
C PHE A 57 -21.71 -23.12 -1.88
N LEU A 58 -20.55 -23.64 -2.31
CA LEU A 58 -20.48 -24.82 -3.18
C LEU A 58 -21.09 -26.06 -2.51
N ALA A 59 -20.80 -26.28 -1.23
CA ALA A 59 -21.33 -27.41 -0.46
C ALA A 59 -22.86 -27.30 -0.28
N THR A 60 -23.33 -26.15 0.21
CA THR A 60 -24.74 -25.92 0.58
C THR A 60 -25.66 -25.90 -0.65
N THR A 61 -25.19 -25.36 -1.77
CA THR A 61 -25.99 -25.24 -2.99
C THR A 61 -25.87 -26.46 -3.91
N SER A 62 -25.04 -27.47 -3.59
CA SER A 62 -24.76 -28.64 -4.44
C SER A 62 -26.01 -29.38 -4.97
N ARG A 63 -27.09 -29.43 -4.17
CA ARG A 63 -28.37 -30.06 -4.54
C ARG A 63 -29.29 -29.16 -5.37
N ARG A 64 -29.03 -27.84 -5.44
CA ARG A 64 -29.79 -26.90 -6.28
C ARG A 64 -29.37 -27.09 -7.75
N ARG A 65 -30.33 -27.54 -8.56
CA ARG A 65 -30.14 -27.90 -9.98
C ARG A 65 -30.64 -26.86 -10.98
N SER A 66 -31.08 -25.69 -10.54
CA SER A 66 -31.43 -24.61 -11.47
C SER A 66 -30.20 -24.20 -12.29
N ALA A 67 -30.42 -23.80 -13.54
CA ALA A 67 -29.35 -23.40 -14.45
C ALA A 67 -28.51 -22.23 -13.86
N ALA A 68 -29.16 -21.25 -13.24
CA ALA A 68 -28.48 -20.16 -12.53
C ALA A 68 -27.58 -20.68 -11.40
N ALA A 69 -28.08 -21.60 -10.55
CA ALA A 69 -27.30 -22.15 -9.43
C ALA A 69 -26.10 -22.98 -9.90
N THR A 70 -26.25 -23.79 -10.96
CA THR A 70 -25.12 -24.53 -11.54
C THR A 70 -24.09 -23.60 -12.17
N THR A 71 -24.55 -22.53 -12.81
CA THR A 71 -23.69 -21.58 -13.54
C THR A 71 -22.89 -20.71 -12.58
N ILE A 72 -23.52 -20.11 -11.57
CA ILE A 72 -22.81 -19.28 -10.59
C ILE A 72 -21.79 -20.08 -9.77
N ARG A 73 -22.04 -21.37 -9.50
CA ARG A 73 -21.03 -22.25 -8.89
C ARG A 73 -19.80 -22.42 -9.78
N ALA A 74 -19.98 -22.52 -11.10
CA ALA A 74 -18.86 -22.62 -12.03
C ALA A 74 -18.04 -21.31 -12.05
N VAL A 75 -18.72 -20.16 -12.06
CA VAL A 75 -18.09 -18.84 -11.94
C VAL A 75 -17.26 -18.73 -10.65
N PHE A 76 -17.85 -19.03 -9.49
CA PHE A 76 -17.13 -18.97 -8.22
C PHE A 76 -15.96 -19.95 -8.13
N ALA A 77 -16.11 -21.16 -8.67
CA ALA A 77 -15.03 -22.13 -8.73
C ALA A 77 -13.86 -21.68 -9.64
N ALA A 78 -14.14 -20.90 -10.68
CA ALA A 78 -13.11 -20.34 -11.55
C ALA A 78 -12.40 -19.14 -10.90
N LEU A 79 -13.13 -18.28 -10.19
CA LEU A 79 -12.58 -17.12 -9.48
C LEU A 79 -11.78 -17.52 -8.22
N VAL A 80 -12.19 -18.58 -7.53
CA VAL A 80 -11.57 -19.04 -6.28
C VAL A 80 -11.27 -20.55 -6.38
N PRO A 81 -10.27 -20.95 -7.21
CA PRO A 81 -9.98 -22.35 -7.49
C PRO A 81 -9.48 -23.14 -6.27
N ASP A 82 -8.94 -22.45 -5.26
CA ASP A 82 -8.44 -23.05 -4.03
C ASP A 82 -9.54 -23.30 -2.98
N ALA A 83 -10.79 -22.90 -3.25
CA ALA A 83 -11.92 -23.23 -2.37
C ALA A 83 -12.24 -24.74 -2.41
N GLU A 84 -12.57 -25.32 -1.26
CA GLU A 84 -12.87 -26.74 -1.21
C GLU A 84 -14.11 -27.07 -2.04
N GLY A 85 -13.95 -28.02 -2.96
CA GLY A 85 -15.02 -28.41 -3.89
C GLY A 85 -15.02 -27.68 -5.23
N ALA A 86 -14.22 -26.62 -5.42
CA ALA A 86 -14.11 -25.92 -6.70
C ALA A 86 -13.74 -26.87 -7.86
N ALA A 87 -12.69 -27.68 -7.68
CA ALA A 87 -12.25 -28.66 -8.68
C ALA A 87 -13.29 -29.76 -9.02
N ARG A 88 -14.31 -29.96 -8.16
CA ARG A 88 -15.41 -30.93 -8.38
C ARG A 88 -16.59 -30.32 -9.13
N VAL A 89 -16.62 -28.99 -9.30
CA VAL A 89 -17.69 -28.33 -10.04
C VAL A 89 -17.60 -28.75 -11.51
N ARG A 90 -18.74 -29.14 -12.06
CA ARG A 90 -18.90 -29.52 -13.47
C ARG A 90 -19.91 -28.58 -14.13
N PRO A 91 -19.74 -28.28 -15.43
CA PRO A 91 -20.76 -27.56 -16.18
C PRO A 91 -22.13 -28.25 -16.06
N GLY A 92 -23.19 -27.45 -15.94
CA GLY A 92 -24.56 -27.95 -15.97
C GLY A 92 -24.97 -28.39 -17.37
N ALA A 93 -26.02 -29.20 -17.47
CA ALA A 93 -26.56 -29.65 -18.77
C ALA A 93 -27.05 -28.49 -19.66
N TYR A 94 -27.41 -27.37 -19.06
CA TYR A 94 -27.86 -26.14 -19.73
C TYR A 94 -26.86 -25.00 -19.49
N ALA A 95 -25.57 -25.33 -19.38
CA ALA A 95 -24.53 -24.31 -19.23
C ALA A 95 -24.48 -23.43 -20.50
N PRO A 96 -24.37 -22.10 -20.35
CA PRO A 96 -24.10 -21.22 -21.49
C PRO A 96 -22.80 -21.59 -22.21
N ALA A 97 -22.69 -21.27 -23.50
CA ALA A 97 -21.50 -21.58 -24.30
C ALA A 97 -20.21 -21.00 -23.68
N TRP A 98 -20.30 -19.78 -23.14
CA TRP A 98 -19.20 -19.10 -22.48
C TRP A 98 -18.72 -19.80 -21.19
N ALA A 99 -19.50 -20.71 -20.59
CA ALA A 99 -19.11 -21.36 -19.34
C ALA A 99 -17.83 -22.22 -19.49
N ALA A 100 -17.53 -22.68 -20.71
CA ALA A 100 -16.30 -23.40 -21.01
C ALA A 100 -15.06 -22.48 -21.05
N GLN A 101 -15.26 -21.17 -21.18
CA GLN A 101 -14.20 -20.17 -21.31
C GLN A 101 -13.82 -19.53 -19.97
N LEU A 102 -14.55 -19.80 -18.89
CA LEU A 102 -14.24 -19.27 -17.56
C LEU A 102 -12.76 -19.50 -17.18
N GLY A 103 -12.06 -18.41 -16.87
CA GLY A 103 -10.64 -18.38 -16.49
C GLY A 103 -9.66 -18.69 -17.61
N ARG A 104 -10.11 -18.97 -18.85
CA ARG A 104 -9.25 -19.35 -19.99
C ARG A 104 -8.75 -18.14 -20.77
N VAL A 105 -8.13 -17.22 -20.05
CA VAL A 105 -7.51 -16.02 -20.63
C VAL A 105 -6.01 -16.22 -20.82
N HIS A 106 -5.44 -15.54 -21.82
CA HIS A 106 -4.01 -15.40 -21.98
C HIS A 106 -3.59 -13.94 -21.85
N LEU A 107 -2.36 -13.71 -21.42
CA LEU A 107 -1.77 -12.38 -21.28
C LEU A 107 -1.43 -11.81 -22.67
N THR A 108 -1.84 -10.58 -22.94
CA THR A 108 -1.52 -9.87 -24.20
C THR A 108 -0.48 -8.76 -24.01
N GLY A 109 -0.31 -8.23 -22.80
CA GLY A 109 0.73 -7.24 -22.48
C GLY A 109 0.74 -6.77 -21.03
N THR A 110 1.87 -6.22 -20.58
CA THR A 110 2.11 -5.71 -19.22
C THR A 110 2.86 -4.39 -19.22
N TRP A 111 2.43 -3.48 -18.37
CA TRP A 111 2.98 -2.14 -18.19
C TRP A 111 2.98 -1.74 -16.72
N ALA A 112 3.80 -0.76 -16.39
CA ALA A 112 3.76 -0.07 -15.12
C ALA A 112 3.91 1.43 -15.37
N TYR A 113 3.25 2.21 -14.52
CA TYR A 113 3.37 3.65 -14.49
C TYR A 113 3.23 4.16 -13.06
N GLY A 114 3.80 5.32 -12.78
CA GLY A 114 3.82 5.85 -11.42
C GLY A 114 4.42 7.24 -11.39
N ASP A 115 4.53 7.81 -10.20
CA ASP A 115 5.19 9.10 -10.01
C ASP A 115 6.72 8.94 -9.96
N VAL A 116 7.44 10.02 -10.28
CA VAL A 116 8.91 10.06 -10.27
C VAL A 116 9.50 9.91 -8.87
N TYR A 117 8.75 10.20 -7.81
CA TYR A 117 9.20 10.02 -6.44
C TYR A 117 9.15 8.54 -6.03
N GLY A 118 8.32 7.73 -6.67
CA GLY A 118 8.11 6.33 -6.30
C GLY A 118 7.20 6.17 -5.08
N ASP A 119 6.26 7.10 -4.89
CA ASP A 119 5.24 6.98 -3.86
C ASP A 119 4.18 5.95 -4.26
N GLN A 120 3.81 5.94 -5.53
CA GLN A 120 2.77 5.09 -6.09
C GLN A 120 3.21 4.45 -7.42
N THR A 121 2.83 3.19 -7.59
CA THR A 121 3.00 2.45 -8.84
C THR A 121 1.69 1.77 -9.22
N SER A 122 1.18 2.09 -10.39
CA SER A 122 0.11 1.35 -11.06
C SER A 122 0.68 0.27 -11.96
N TYR A 123 0.26 -0.97 -11.75
CA TYR A 123 0.56 -2.11 -12.61
C TYR A 123 -0.63 -2.43 -13.50
N LEU A 124 -0.39 -2.57 -14.80
CA LEU A 124 -1.42 -2.80 -15.81
C LEU A 124 -1.10 -4.08 -16.59
N ALA A 125 -2.06 -4.99 -16.69
CA ALA A 125 -1.98 -6.18 -17.53
C ALA A 125 -3.22 -6.28 -18.43
N THR A 126 -3.04 -6.70 -19.68
CA THR A 126 -4.13 -6.92 -20.64
C THR A 126 -4.27 -8.39 -20.96
N PHE A 127 -5.50 -8.82 -21.19
CA PHE A 127 -5.84 -10.23 -21.38
C PHE A 127 -6.90 -10.39 -22.46
N ALA A 128 -6.77 -11.47 -23.22
CA ALA A 128 -7.76 -11.89 -24.19
C ALA A 128 -8.20 -13.33 -23.96
N TYR A 129 -9.41 -13.65 -24.42
CA TYR A 129 -9.88 -15.01 -24.58
C TYR A 129 -9.59 -15.48 -26.02
N ASP A 130 -9.30 -16.77 -26.20
CA ASP A 130 -9.11 -17.35 -27.53
C ASP A 130 -10.43 -17.52 -28.30
N ASP A 131 -11.55 -17.58 -27.57
CA ASP A 131 -12.90 -17.80 -28.08
C ASP A 131 -13.76 -16.54 -27.84
N GLU A 132 -14.55 -16.14 -28.84
CA GLU A 132 -15.42 -14.96 -28.76
C GLU A 132 -16.44 -15.04 -27.61
N ALA A 133 -16.89 -16.25 -27.24
CA ALA A 133 -17.76 -16.46 -26.08
C ALA A 133 -17.06 -16.13 -24.75
N GLY A 134 -15.73 -16.04 -24.73
CA GLY A 134 -14.97 -15.59 -23.57
C GLY A 134 -15.21 -14.11 -23.26
N GLY A 135 -15.38 -13.28 -24.30
CA GLY A 135 -15.61 -11.84 -24.18
C GLY A 135 -14.49 -11.00 -24.80
N PRO A 136 -14.65 -9.66 -24.79
CA PRO A 136 -13.67 -8.75 -25.35
C PRO A 136 -12.37 -8.71 -24.53
N GLU A 137 -11.31 -8.19 -25.14
CA GLU A 137 -10.05 -7.93 -24.43
C GLU A 137 -10.26 -6.91 -23.29
N HIS A 138 -9.71 -7.23 -22.11
CA HIS A 138 -9.83 -6.41 -20.91
C HIS A 138 -8.48 -6.18 -20.25
N ALA A 139 -8.39 -5.10 -19.49
CA ALA A 139 -7.25 -4.75 -18.66
C ALA A 139 -7.56 -5.00 -17.18
N LEU A 140 -6.51 -5.35 -16.44
CA LEU A 140 -6.40 -5.29 -15.00
C LEU A 140 -5.49 -4.12 -14.65
N VAL A 141 -5.90 -3.28 -13.71
CA VAL A 141 -5.07 -2.23 -13.14
C VAL A 141 -5.02 -2.42 -11.63
N ALA A 142 -3.82 -2.35 -11.05
CA ALA A 142 -3.62 -2.38 -9.60
C ALA A 142 -2.72 -1.22 -9.17
N LEU A 143 -3.24 -0.33 -8.32
CA LEU A 143 -2.52 0.82 -7.77
C LEU A 143 -1.90 0.43 -6.43
N VAL A 144 -0.57 0.39 -6.37
CA VAL A 144 0.22 0.17 -5.16
C VAL A 144 0.66 1.51 -4.60
N ASP A 145 0.45 1.71 -3.30
CA ASP A 145 0.96 2.86 -2.55
C ASP A 145 2.09 2.39 -1.63
N HIS A 146 3.32 2.80 -1.95
CA HIS A 146 4.54 2.40 -1.24
C HIS A 146 4.76 3.19 0.05
N ASN A 147 4.00 4.25 0.31
CA ASN A 147 4.07 5.00 1.58
C ASN A 147 3.35 4.25 2.71
N ILE A 148 2.36 3.42 2.36
CA ILE A 148 1.63 2.57 3.31
C ILE A 148 1.77 1.08 3.01
N GLY A 149 2.45 0.71 1.92
CA GLY A 149 2.78 -0.67 1.54
C GLY A 149 1.57 -1.54 1.21
N VAL A 150 0.54 -0.96 0.58
CA VAL A 150 -0.69 -1.69 0.23
C VAL A 150 -1.12 -1.43 -1.21
N THR A 151 -1.92 -2.34 -1.75
CA THR A 151 -2.66 -2.06 -2.98
C THR A 151 -3.89 -1.23 -2.62
N LYS A 152 -3.88 0.04 -3.02
CA LYS A 152 -4.91 1.03 -2.68
C LYS A 152 -6.20 0.82 -3.46
N ASP A 153 -6.08 0.44 -4.73
CA ASP A 153 -7.23 0.16 -5.58
C ASP A 153 -6.88 -0.87 -6.64
N VAL A 154 -7.88 -1.62 -7.10
CA VAL A 154 -7.77 -2.48 -8.27
C VAL A 154 -9.03 -2.39 -9.11
N PHE A 155 -8.89 -2.56 -10.43
CA PHE A 155 -10.02 -2.59 -11.35
C PHE A 155 -9.78 -3.55 -12.51
N VAL A 156 -10.84 -4.19 -13.00
CA VAL A 156 -10.83 -4.97 -14.23
C VAL A 156 -11.92 -4.48 -15.18
N GLY A 157 -11.55 -4.14 -16.42
CA GLY A 157 -12.51 -3.71 -17.42
C GLY A 157 -11.89 -3.46 -18.79
N GLY A 158 -12.69 -2.94 -19.72
CA GLY A 158 -12.24 -2.70 -21.09
C GLY A 158 -12.94 -1.50 -21.76
N PRO A 159 -12.58 -1.20 -23.03
CA PRO A 159 -11.62 -1.94 -23.86
C PRO A 159 -10.17 -1.78 -23.39
N ALA A 160 -9.40 -2.87 -23.40
CA ALA A 160 -8.01 -2.91 -22.97
C ALA A 160 -7.12 -1.83 -23.61
N ALA A 161 -7.16 -1.72 -24.94
CA ALA A 161 -6.38 -0.75 -25.70
C ALA A 161 -6.61 0.69 -25.23
N ARG A 162 -7.88 1.06 -24.98
CA ARG A 162 -8.25 2.40 -24.50
C ARG A 162 -7.68 2.69 -23.12
N ILE A 163 -7.67 1.72 -22.22
CA ILE A 163 -7.11 1.89 -20.87
C ILE A 163 -5.59 2.09 -20.94
N VAL A 164 -4.90 1.32 -21.80
CA VAL A 164 -3.45 1.48 -22.02
C VAL A 164 -3.13 2.85 -22.64
N GLU A 165 -3.90 3.27 -23.65
CA GLU A 165 -3.75 4.58 -24.30
C GLU A 165 -3.96 5.71 -23.30
N GLN A 166 -5.05 5.66 -22.51
CA GLN A 166 -5.32 6.67 -21.49
C GLN A 166 -4.22 6.73 -20.43
N ALA A 167 -3.72 5.59 -19.95
CA ALA A 167 -2.62 5.56 -19.00
C ALA A 167 -1.34 6.20 -19.59
N ARG A 168 -1.05 5.94 -20.86
CA ARG A 168 0.08 6.54 -21.57
C ARG A 168 -0.08 8.04 -21.78
N GLU A 169 -1.28 8.49 -22.16
CA GLU A 169 -1.60 9.91 -22.36
C GLU A 169 -1.40 10.70 -21.06
N ILE A 170 -2.00 10.23 -19.96
CA ILE A 170 -1.81 10.82 -18.62
C ILE A 170 -0.33 10.96 -18.29
N CYS A 171 0.46 9.92 -18.54
CA CYS A 171 1.89 9.95 -18.21
C CYS A 171 2.75 10.79 -19.16
N THR A 172 2.25 11.10 -20.36
CA THR A 172 2.97 11.93 -21.33
C THR A 172 2.74 13.42 -21.04
N GLU A 173 1.59 13.76 -20.48
CA GLU A 173 1.21 15.13 -20.14
C GLU A 173 1.79 15.59 -18.79
N ASP A 174 2.07 14.66 -17.86
CA ASP A 174 2.58 14.96 -16.52
C ASP A 174 4.09 14.62 -16.39
N GLU A 175 4.92 15.66 -16.29
CA GLU A 175 6.38 15.52 -16.12
C GLU A 175 6.81 14.82 -14.82
N PHE A 176 5.89 14.68 -13.85
CA PHE A 176 6.12 13.96 -12.59
C PHE A 176 5.76 12.49 -12.66
N THR A 177 5.49 11.96 -13.85
CA THR A 177 5.12 10.56 -14.02
C THR A 177 5.99 9.85 -15.05
N TRP A 178 5.98 8.52 -15.01
CA TRP A 178 6.66 7.67 -15.97
C TRP A 178 5.75 6.53 -16.41
N PHE A 179 5.95 6.03 -17.62
CA PHE A 179 5.23 4.88 -18.18
C PHE A 179 6.21 3.95 -18.90
N ARG A 180 6.16 2.64 -18.62
CA ARG A 180 7.03 1.63 -19.25
C ARG A 180 6.34 0.28 -19.38
N THR A 181 6.88 -0.58 -20.23
CA THR A 181 6.55 -2.02 -20.21
C THR A 181 7.08 -2.65 -18.92
N GLU A 182 6.38 -3.64 -18.39
CA GLU A 182 6.74 -4.30 -17.13
C GLU A 182 6.95 -5.81 -17.31
N ASP A 183 7.81 -6.40 -16.50
CA ASP A 183 7.98 -7.86 -16.48
C ASP A 183 6.74 -8.52 -15.83
N PRO A 184 6.06 -9.47 -16.50
CA PRO A 184 4.86 -10.10 -15.96
C PRO A 184 5.08 -10.81 -14.62
N ALA A 185 6.27 -11.39 -14.42
CA ALA A 185 6.57 -12.11 -13.19
C ALA A 185 6.78 -11.13 -12.02
N ARG A 186 7.49 -10.02 -12.27
CA ARG A 186 7.65 -8.93 -11.31
C ARG A 186 6.31 -8.30 -10.94
N MET A 187 5.48 -7.95 -11.93
CA MET A 187 4.13 -7.43 -11.67
C MET A 187 3.34 -8.38 -10.76
N ARG A 188 3.37 -9.69 -11.04
CA ARG A 188 2.71 -10.68 -10.18
C ARG A 188 3.24 -10.62 -8.75
N ALA A 189 4.56 -10.62 -8.56
CA ALA A 189 5.19 -10.61 -7.24
C ALA A 189 4.80 -9.35 -6.45
N GLU A 190 5.00 -8.18 -7.05
CA GLU A 190 4.75 -6.86 -6.45
C GLU A 190 3.28 -6.71 -6.03
N VAL A 191 2.34 -6.93 -6.97
CA VAL A 191 0.91 -6.76 -6.69
C VAL A 191 0.42 -7.80 -5.68
N SER A 192 0.85 -9.06 -5.77
CA SER A 192 0.42 -10.10 -4.84
C SER A 192 0.92 -9.83 -3.41
N GLN A 193 2.16 -9.37 -3.25
CA GLN A 193 2.73 -9.01 -1.95
C GLN A 193 1.92 -7.90 -1.29
N HIS A 194 1.64 -6.82 -2.03
CA HIS A 194 0.91 -5.68 -1.49
C HIS A 194 -0.57 -6.00 -1.22
N LEU A 195 -1.21 -6.79 -2.08
CA LEU A 195 -2.58 -7.29 -1.83
C LEU A 195 -2.66 -8.16 -0.57
N ALA A 196 -1.64 -8.99 -0.29
CA ALA A 196 -1.63 -9.82 0.91
C ALA A 196 -1.62 -8.95 2.18
N ILE A 197 -0.92 -7.81 2.17
CA ILE A 197 -0.96 -6.83 3.28
C ILE A 197 -2.33 -6.15 3.32
N THR A 198 -2.87 -5.72 2.18
CA THR A 198 -4.20 -5.11 2.07
C THR A 198 -5.30 -5.99 2.66
N ASP A 199 -5.24 -7.30 2.41
CA ASP A 199 -6.22 -8.27 2.89
C ASP A 199 -6.23 -8.42 4.43
N GLN A 200 -5.17 -7.95 5.12
CA GLN A 200 -5.03 -7.98 6.58
C GLN A 200 -5.45 -6.67 7.28
N LEU A 201 -5.71 -5.59 6.55
CA LEU A 201 -6.03 -4.29 7.15
C LEU A 201 -7.37 -4.34 7.92
N GLY A 202 -7.50 -3.69 9.07
CA GLY A 202 -8.81 -3.59 9.75
C GLY A 202 -9.85 -2.87 8.88
N GLU A 203 -9.42 -1.80 8.20
CA GLU A 203 -10.23 -1.02 7.28
C GLU A 203 -9.56 -0.98 5.90
N LEU A 204 -10.33 -1.25 4.84
CA LEU A 204 -9.83 -1.14 3.47
C LEU A 204 -9.63 0.34 3.10
N PRO A 205 -8.67 0.64 2.19
CA PRO A 205 -8.58 1.95 1.58
C PRO A 205 -9.95 2.39 1.06
N GLY A 206 -10.41 3.57 1.49
CA GLY A 206 -11.71 4.09 1.09
C GLY A 206 -11.68 4.53 -0.38
N GLN A 207 -12.78 4.26 -1.10
CA GLN A 207 -12.99 4.51 -2.54
C GLN A 207 -12.35 3.45 -3.46
N GLY A 208 -12.96 3.26 -4.65
CA GLY A 208 -12.42 2.39 -5.69
C GLY A 208 -13.20 1.10 -5.93
N SER A 209 -12.64 0.25 -6.79
CA SER A 209 -13.22 -1.05 -7.16
C SER A 209 -12.54 -2.23 -6.46
N LEU A 210 -11.64 -1.94 -5.50
CA LEU A 210 -10.86 -2.94 -4.76
C LEU A 210 -11.68 -4.15 -4.33
N ALA A 211 -12.73 -3.95 -3.55
CA ALA A 211 -13.55 -5.04 -3.05
C ALA A 211 -14.26 -5.80 -4.18
N THR A 212 -14.88 -5.05 -5.11
CA THR A 212 -15.68 -5.59 -6.21
C THR A 212 -14.85 -6.47 -7.16
N ASP A 213 -13.60 -6.08 -7.43
CA ASP A 213 -12.78 -6.72 -8.46
C ASP A 213 -11.69 -7.65 -7.89
N ARG A 214 -11.46 -7.64 -6.57
CA ARG A 214 -10.38 -8.40 -5.90
C ARG A 214 -10.28 -9.86 -6.34
N ALA A 215 -11.42 -10.55 -6.44
CA ALA A 215 -11.46 -11.97 -6.81
C ALA A 215 -11.02 -12.17 -8.27
N LEU A 216 -11.48 -11.31 -9.18
CA LEU A 216 -11.09 -11.36 -10.60
C LEU A 216 -9.61 -10.99 -10.77
N VAL A 217 -9.13 -9.98 -10.04
CA VAL A 217 -7.73 -9.59 -10.01
C VAL A 217 -6.83 -10.74 -9.55
N GLY A 218 -7.21 -11.44 -8.48
CA GLY A 218 -6.50 -12.64 -8.03
C GLY A 218 -6.44 -13.72 -9.13
N ALA A 219 -7.57 -13.97 -9.81
CA ALA A 219 -7.63 -14.94 -10.90
C ALA A 219 -6.72 -14.55 -12.08
N ARG A 220 -6.63 -13.26 -12.43
CA ARG A 220 -5.73 -12.76 -13.50
C ARG A 220 -4.26 -12.79 -13.11
N LEU A 221 -3.92 -12.40 -11.88
CA LEU A 221 -2.55 -12.51 -11.37
C LEU A 221 -2.06 -13.96 -11.34
N ALA A 222 -2.95 -14.92 -11.12
CA ALA A 222 -2.61 -16.34 -11.14
C ALA A 222 -2.13 -16.84 -12.51
N VAL A 223 -2.58 -16.21 -13.61
CA VAL A 223 -2.18 -16.50 -15.00
C VAL A 223 -0.75 -16.03 -15.30
N LEU A 224 -0.30 -14.95 -14.66
CA LEU A 224 1.05 -14.42 -14.85
C LEU A 224 2.12 -15.42 -14.36
N PRO A 225 3.32 -15.46 -14.96
CA PRO A 225 4.40 -16.33 -14.47
C PRO A 225 4.80 -15.99 -13.03
N ARG A 226 5.22 -16.99 -12.25
CA ARG A 226 5.84 -16.75 -10.94
C ARG A 226 7.32 -16.41 -11.11
N GLN A 227 7.84 -15.46 -10.33
CA GLN A 227 9.28 -15.25 -10.27
C GLN A 227 9.96 -16.48 -9.66
N PRO A 228 10.92 -17.12 -10.35
CA PRO A 228 11.71 -18.19 -9.77
C PRO A 228 12.60 -17.62 -8.66
N GLY A 229 12.48 -18.15 -7.44
CA GLY A 229 13.46 -17.87 -6.39
C GLY A 229 13.49 -16.43 -5.89
N ALA A 230 12.34 -15.75 -5.83
CA ALA A 230 12.22 -14.53 -5.02
C ALA A 230 12.46 -14.90 -3.55
N ALA A 231 13.73 -14.98 -3.16
CA ALA A 231 14.12 -14.96 -1.76
C ALA A 231 13.50 -13.70 -1.19
N VAL A 232 12.74 -13.84 -0.12
CA VAL A 232 12.36 -12.71 0.73
C VAL A 232 13.67 -11.99 1.00
N ARG A 233 13.84 -10.80 0.42
CA ARG A 233 15.00 -9.98 0.74
C ARG A 233 14.74 -9.55 2.17
N GLU A 234 15.31 -10.30 3.12
CA GLU A 234 15.38 -9.85 4.51
C GLU A 234 16.07 -8.50 4.44
N VAL A 235 15.26 -7.44 4.57
CA VAL A 235 15.75 -6.10 4.80
C VAL A 235 16.38 -6.18 6.18
N SER A 236 17.67 -6.53 6.20
CA SER A 236 18.48 -6.28 7.37
C SER A 236 18.34 -4.79 7.64
N PRO A 237 18.08 -4.36 8.88
CA PRO A 237 18.18 -2.94 9.24
C PRO A 237 19.47 -2.42 8.62
N ALA A 238 19.42 -1.24 7.98
CA ALA A 238 20.62 -0.65 7.40
C ALA A 238 21.73 -0.75 8.45
N ASP A 239 22.75 -1.57 8.16
CA ASP A 239 23.82 -1.87 9.10
C ASP A 239 24.37 -0.53 9.61
N ASP A 240 24.83 -0.44 10.86
CA ASP A 240 25.40 0.81 11.39
C ASP A 240 26.50 1.36 10.46
N ALA A 241 27.18 0.45 9.74
CA ALA A 241 28.11 0.75 8.66
C ALA A 241 27.46 1.41 7.42
N GLU A 242 26.28 0.98 6.99
CA GLU A 242 25.50 1.64 5.92
C GLU A 242 25.01 3.02 6.35
N ARG A 243 24.43 3.13 7.55
CA ARG A 243 24.01 4.42 8.13
C ARG A 243 25.17 5.42 8.14
N THR A 244 26.32 4.99 8.63
CA THR A 244 27.56 5.78 8.64
C THR A 244 28.02 6.18 7.23
N ARG A 245 27.95 5.25 6.26
CA ARG A 245 28.32 5.53 4.86
C ARG A 245 27.39 6.57 4.23
N LEU A 246 26.09 6.46 4.47
CA LEU A 246 25.10 7.39 3.94
C LEU A 246 25.28 8.79 4.51
N VAL A 247 25.42 8.92 5.83
CA VAL A 247 25.66 10.20 6.51
C VAL A 247 26.95 10.84 6.02
N ARG A 248 28.05 10.09 5.95
CA ARG A 248 29.33 10.61 5.43
C ARG A 248 29.22 11.05 3.97
N GLY A 249 28.51 10.28 3.15
CA GLY A 249 28.27 10.62 1.75
C GLY A 249 27.49 11.92 1.58
N PHE A 250 26.48 12.13 2.43
CA PHE A 250 25.71 13.37 2.47
C PHE A 250 26.54 14.57 2.95
N LEU A 251 27.22 14.45 4.10
CA LEU A 251 28.01 15.56 4.67
C LEU A 251 29.19 15.98 3.78
N GLY A 252 29.71 15.08 2.95
CA GLY A 252 30.72 15.40 1.93
C GLY A 252 30.16 15.97 0.62
N ALA A 253 28.84 16.14 0.51
CA ALA A 253 28.19 16.57 -0.73
C ALA A 253 27.90 18.09 -0.75
N PRO A 254 27.81 18.70 -1.94
CA PRO A 254 27.48 20.13 -2.09
C PRO A 254 26.18 20.56 -1.41
N GLU A 255 25.20 19.65 -1.28
CA GLU A 255 23.93 19.93 -0.63
C GLU A 255 24.09 20.18 0.87
N ALA A 256 24.98 19.44 1.56
CA ALA A 256 25.29 19.73 2.96
C ALA A 256 25.93 21.12 3.10
N GLY A 257 26.86 21.46 2.20
CA GLY A 257 27.50 22.78 2.14
C GLY A 257 26.52 23.93 1.89
N ARG A 258 25.53 23.75 1.02
CA ARG A 258 24.49 24.75 0.74
C ARG A 258 23.72 25.16 2.00
N PHE A 259 23.58 24.24 2.96
CA PHE A 259 22.89 24.48 4.23
C PHE A 259 23.85 24.64 5.43
N GLY A 260 25.17 24.72 5.19
CA GLY A 260 26.19 24.89 6.22
C GLY A 260 26.29 23.71 7.21
N LEU A 261 25.93 22.50 6.76
CA LEU A 261 25.90 21.29 7.58
C LEU A 261 27.25 20.56 7.62
N ASP A 262 28.11 20.82 6.63
CA ASP A 262 29.48 20.32 6.53
C ASP A 262 30.46 21.06 7.45
N THR A 263 30.10 22.27 7.89
CA THR A 263 30.87 23.11 8.82
C THR A 263 30.18 23.30 10.17
N ALA A 264 29.31 22.38 10.56
CA ALA A 264 28.62 22.43 11.85
C ALA A 264 29.64 22.49 13.01
N THR A 265 29.38 23.36 13.99
CA THR A 265 30.25 23.53 15.16
C THR A 265 30.18 22.31 16.10
N ASP A 266 31.16 22.13 16.98
CA ASP A 266 31.14 21.04 17.98
C ASP A 266 29.87 21.02 18.83
N ALA A 267 29.24 22.19 19.05
CA ALA A 267 27.97 22.32 19.77
C ALA A 267 26.75 21.87 18.94
N GLU A 268 26.80 22.01 17.61
CA GLU A 268 25.71 21.61 16.70
C GLU A 268 25.77 20.13 16.29
N LEU A 269 26.94 19.49 16.40
CA LEU A 269 27.14 18.12 15.94
C LEU A 269 26.16 17.09 16.56
N PRO A 270 25.82 17.15 17.86
CA PRO A 270 24.82 16.23 18.44
C PRO A 270 23.46 16.34 17.74
N SER A 271 22.89 17.54 17.65
CA SER A 271 21.59 17.78 16.99
C SER A 271 21.61 17.44 15.50
N LEU A 272 22.71 17.71 14.81
CA LEU A 272 22.88 17.32 13.40
C LEU A 272 22.77 15.81 13.22
N HIS A 273 23.53 15.03 14.00
CA HIS A 273 23.52 13.57 13.90
C HIS A 273 22.18 12.98 14.36
N PHE A 274 21.58 13.56 15.40
CA PHE A 274 20.25 13.18 15.85
C PHE A 274 19.20 13.40 14.76
N CYS A 275 19.14 14.60 14.16
CA CYS A 275 18.23 14.92 13.06
C CYS A 275 18.42 13.99 11.85
N LEU A 276 19.67 13.73 11.43
CA LEU A 276 19.96 12.77 10.37
C LEU A 276 19.50 11.36 10.73
N GLY A 277 19.62 10.99 12.01
CA GLY A 277 19.11 9.75 12.53
C GLY A 277 17.60 9.63 12.33
N LEU A 278 16.84 10.67 12.71
CA LEU A 278 15.38 10.71 12.54
C LEU A 278 14.96 10.52 11.09
N LEU A 279 15.67 11.12 10.13
CA LEU A 279 15.37 10.95 8.69
C LEU A 279 15.53 9.49 8.24
N LEU A 280 16.60 8.83 8.70
CA LEU A 280 16.89 7.44 8.35
C LEU A 280 15.95 6.46 9.05
N ASP A 281 15.56 6.75 10.29
CA ASP A 281 14.60 5.95 11.06
C ASP A 281 13.19 6.08 10.49
N HIS A 282 12.82 7.27 10.00
CA HIS A 282 11.58 7.45 9.27
C HIS A 282 11.57 6.62 7.98
N ALA A 283 12.63 6.70 7.18
CA ALA A 283 12.74 5.92 5.94
C ALA A 283 12.73 4.40 6.21
N ALA A 284 13.34 3.94 7.29
CA ALA A 284 13.34 2.53 7.71
C ALA A 284 11.97 2.04 8.22
N SER A 285 11.03 2.96 8.50
CA SER A 285 9.68 2.59 8.96
C SER A 285 8.75 2.16 7.83
N PHE A 286 9.12 2.37 6.57
CA PHE A 286 8.34 1.94 5.41
C PHE A 286 8.59 0.46 5.08
N PRO A 287 7.58 -0.27 4.55
CA PRO A 287 7.73 -1.66 4.12
C PRO A 287 8.83 -1.86 3.05
N ASP A 288 8.92 -0.93 2.10
CA ASP A 288 10.00 -0.85 1.11
C ASP A 288 10.98 0.26 1.50
N ALA A 289 11.77 0.02 2.57
CA ALA A 289 12.71 1.01 3.09
C ALA A 289 13.72 1.47 2.03
N ASP A 290 13.68 2.76 1.68
CA ASP A 290 14.65 3.44 0.84
C ASP A 290 14.97 4.83 1.44
N PRO A 291 16.17 5.03 2.03
CA PRO A 291 16.56 6.30 2.64
C PRO A 291 16.67 7.47 1.64
N MET A 292 16.70 7.18 0.35
CA MET A 292 16.74 8.17 -0.73
C MET A 292 15.35 8.52 -1.28
N ARG A 293 14.27 7.83 -0.86
CA ARG A 293 12.91 8.07 -1.35
C ARG A 293 12.24 9.19 -0.55
N TRP A 294 12.41 10.42 -1.03
CA TRP A 294 11.75 11.60 -0.49
C TRP A 294 10.86 12.26 -1.54
N SER A 295 9.66 12.64 -1.12
CA SER A 295 8.61 13.29 -1.90
C SER A 295 7.91 14.34 -1.02
N PRO A 296 7.06 15.22 -1.59
CA PRO A 296 6.23 16.10 -0.79
C PRO A 296 5.37 15.35 0.25
N THR A 297 4.83 14.18 -0.10
CA THR A 297 4.03 13.36 0.81
C THR A 297 4.89 12.71 1.92
N VAL A 298 6.08 12.21 1.60
CA VAL A 298 6.98 11.66 2.62
C VAL A 298 7.47 12.75 3.57
N VAL A 299 7.73 13.96 3.07
CA VAL A 299 8.05 15.14 3.90
C VAL A 299 6.89 15.45 4.85
N GLU A 300 5.65 15.45 4.37
CA GLU A 300 4.45 15.69 5.18
C GLU A 300 4.32 14.64 6.30
N LEU A 301 4.42 13.36 5.93
CA LEU A 301 4.37 12.24 6.88
C LEU A 301 5.45 12.35 7.95
N PHE A 302 6.65 12.81 7.57
CA PHE A 302 7.74 13.02 8.50
C PHE A 302 7.50 14.21 9.43
N LEU A 303 7.36 15.42 8.86
CA LEU A 303 7.33 16.68 9.61
C LEU A 303 6.04 16.86 10.42
N LEU A 304 4.90 16.41 9.91
CA LEU A 304 3.60 16.72 10.52
C LEU A 304 3.03 15.59 11.37
N ASP A 305 3.64 14.40 11.36
CA ASP A 305 3.13 13.26 12.13
C ASP A 305 4.23 12.40 12.76
N TRP A 306 5.08 11.76 11.98
CA TRP A 306 6.01 10.73 12.48
C TRP A 306 6.96 11.27 13.54
N VAL A 307 7.59 12.43 13.29
CA VAL A 307 8.60 12.98 14.21
C VAL A 307 8.01 13.30 15.58
N HIS A 308 6.78 13.84 15.62
CA HIS A 308 6.11 14.20 16.87
C HIS A 308 5.68 12.97 17.69
N ARG A 309 5.41 11.84 17.02
CA ARG A 309 5.02 10.59 17.69
C ARG A 309 6.21 9.74 18.13
N ARG A 310 7.38 9.94 17.52
CA ARG A 310 8.54 9.05 17.66
C ARG A 310 9.76 9.67 18.33
N ALA A 311 9.86 11.00 18.34
CA ALA A 311 11.00 11.70 18.92
C ALA A 311 10.54 12.81 19.88
N VAL A 312 11.32 13.03 20.93
CA VAL A 312 11.28 14.28 21.69
C VAL A 312 12.42 15.14 21.16
N LEU A 313 12.09 16.33 20.67
CA LEU A 313 13.06 17.29 20.17
C LEU A 313 13.31 18.33 21.25
N ASP A 314 14.56 18.69 21.50
CA ASP A 314 14.84 19.94 22.19
C ASP A 314 14.71 21.14 21.23
N MET A 315 15.01 22.35 21.72
CA MET A 315 14.89 23.56 20.91
C MET A 315 15.92 23.62 19.77
N ASP A 316 17.12 23.10 20.01
CA ASP A 316 18.22 23.12 19.05
C ASP A 316 17.95 22.10 17.94
N ASP A 317 17.46 20.91 18.29
CA ASP A 317 16.99 19.88 17.36
C ASP A 317 15.84 20.40 16.49
N ALA A 318 14.82 21.01 17.11
CA ALA A 318 13.67 21.55 16.39
C ALA A 318 14.07 22.68 15.44
N ALA A 319 15.02 23.54 15.83
CA ALA A 319 15.55 24.59 14.96
C ALA A 319 16.42 24.01 13.83
N MET A 320 17.14 22.91 14.08
CA MET A 320 18.05 22.30 13.11
C MET A 320 17.34 21.43 12.08
N LEU A 321 16.28 20.72 12.47
CA LEU A 321 15.67 19.67 11.68
C LEU A 321 15.23 20.11 10.27
N PRO A 322 14.54 21.26 10.06
CA PRO A 322 14.16 21.69 8.72
C PRO A 322 15.35 21.89 7.78
N ARG A 323 16.45 22.44 8.30
CA ARG A 323 17.68 22.68 7.54
C ARG A 323 18.34 21.37 7.12
N VAL A 324 18.41 20.40 8.04
CA VAL A 324 18.94 19.05 7.77
C VAL A 324 18.08 18.33 6.73
N LEU A 325 16.75 18.39 6.88
CA LEU A 325 15.80 17.79 5.95
C LEU A 325 15.96 18.33 4.54
N ARG A 326 15.99 19.67 4.34
CA ARG A 326 16.18 20.26 3.01
C ARG A 326 17.49 19.82 2.35
N GLY A 327 18.58 19.79 3.11
CA GLY A 327 19.87 19.29 2.62
C GLY A 327 19.81 17.83 2.20
N TRP A 328 19.27 16.97 3.07
CA TRP A 328 19.16 15.54 2.81
C TRP A 328 18.27 15.24 1.60
N VAL A 329 17.10 15.88 1.52
CA VAL A 329 16.16 15.70 0.41
C VAL A 329 16.78 16.12 -0.90
N ALA A 330 17.46 17.27 -0.96
CA ALA A 330 18.18 17.70 -2.16
C ALA A 330 19.25 16.68 -2.59
N TYR A 331 20.01 16.15 -1.62
CA TYR A 331 21.00 15.11 -1.85
C TYR A 331 20.36 13.83 -2.41
N ALA A 332 19.26 13.38 -1.80
CA ALA A 332 18.50 12.20 -2.19
C ALA A 332 17.91 12.35 -3.60
N SER A 333 17.31 13.51 -3.91
CA SER A 333 16.77 13.81 -5.25
C SER A 333 17.84 13.72 -6.32
N ARG A 334 19.04 14.28 -6.09
CA ARG A 334 20.16 14.14 -7.04
C ARG A 334 20.61 12.69 -7.17
N ARG A 335 20.73 11.95 -6.07
CA ARG A 335 21.17 10.54 -6.07
C ARG A 335 20.21 9.64 -6.84
N ARG A 336 18.91 9.96 -6.83
CA ARG A 336 17.87 9.25 -7.60
C ARG A 336 17.68 9.79 -9.02
N GLY A 337 18.35 10.89 -9.38
CA GLY A 337 18.22 11.50 -10.70
C GLY A 337 16.84 12.08 -10.96
N LEU A 338 16.17 12.61 -9.93
CA LEU A 338 14.85 13.21 -10.09
C LEU A 338 14.90 14.45 -11.00
N PRO A 339 13.82 14.74 -11.75
CA PRO A 339 13.70 16.01 -12.47
C PRO A 339 13.87 17.21 -11.53
N GLU A 340 14.51 18.29 -12.01
CA GLU A 340 14.73 19.49 -11.19
C GLU A 340 13.40 20.08 -10.68
N ALA A 341 12.34 20.02 -11.48
CA ALA A 341 11.01 20.46 -11.06
C ALA A 341 10.49 19.68 -9.85
N ALA A 342 10.75 18.36 -9.80
CA ALA A 342 10.32 17.49 -8.70
C ALA A 342 11.10 17.78 -7.42
N ALA A 343 12.42 17.98 -7.55
CA ALA A 343 13.28 18.39 -6.44
C ALA A 343 12.86 19.76 -5.87
N ARG A 344 12.59 20.76 -6.74
CA ARG A 344 12.10 22.07 -6.31
C ARG A 344 10.76 21.99 -5.59
N ARG A 345 9.80 21.24 -6.14
CA ARG A 345 8.48 21.05 -5.53
C ARG A 345 8.57 20.43 -4.13
N THR A 346 9.51 19.53 -3.93
CA THR A 346 9.75 18.93 -2.60
C THR A 346 10.38 19.94 -1.64
N ASP A 347 11.34 20.75 -2.09
CA ASP A 347 11.95 21.82 -1.29
C ASP A 347 10.93 22.90 -0.89
N GLU A 348 10.06 23.30 -1.82
CA GLU A 348 8.95 24.23 -1.60
C GLU A 348 7.95 23.66 -0.57
N ALA A 349 7.57 22.39 -0.70
CA ALA A 349 6.68 21.73 0.26
C ALA A 349 7.27 21.69 1.67
N ILE A 350 8.58 21.45 1.82
CA ILE A 350 9.25 21.55 3.14
C ILE A 350 9.07 22.95 3.71
N GLU A 351 9.37 23.98 2.92
CA GLU A 351 9.29 25.38 3.36
C GLU A 351 7.87 25.78 3.79
N GLU A 352 6.85 25.33 3.06
CA GLU A 352 5.44 25.55 3.40
C GLU A 352 5.02 24.84 4.69
N MET A 353 5.59 23.67 5.01
CA MET A 353 5.23 22.87 6.19
C MET A 353 5.97 23.29 7.47
N VAL A 354 7.09 24.01 7.37
CA VAL A 354 7.89 24.45 8.55
C VAL A 354 7.07 25.21 9.61
N PRO A 355 6.19 26.17 9.26
CA PRO A 355 5.38 26.86 10.26
C PRO A 355 4.44 25.92 11.04
N GLU A 356 3.86 24.93 10.36
CA GLU A 356 2.97 23.97 11.00
C GLU A 356 3.75 22.97 11.87
N PHE A 357 4.93 22.52 11.41
CA PHE A 357 5.86 21.76 12.23
C PHE A 357 6.23 22.51 13.53
N ALA A 358 6.57 23.79 13.43
CA ALA A 358 6.89 24.61 14.61
C ALA A 358 5.68 24.75 15.57
N ARG A 359 4.47 24.88 15.02
CA ARG A 359 3.23 24.89 15.83
C ARG A 359 3.04 23.57 16.55
N LEU A 360 3.10 22.44 15.85
CA LEU A 360 2.90 21.09 16.40
C LEU A 360 3.96 20.72 17.45
N TYR A 361 5.21 21.10 17.21
CA TYR A 361 6.29 21.00 18.19
C TYR A 361 5.93 21.74 19.49
N SER A 362 5.50 23.00 19.36
CA SER A 362 5.21 23.88 20.49
C SER A 362 3.95 23.46 21.27
N THR A 363 2.91 23.00 20.58
CA THR A 363 1.64 22.60 21.23
C THR A 363 1.68 21.19 21.79
N GLY A 364 2.53 20.31 21.22
CA GLY A 364 2.58 18.90 21.57
C GLY A 364 1.33 18.11 21.14
N GLU A 365 0.45 18.68 20.32
CA GLU A 365 -0.85 18.13 19.93
C GLU A 365 -0.76 16.73 19.29
N ARG A 366 0.35 16.46 18.58
CA ARG A 366 0.60 15.19 17.87
C ARG A 366 1.50 14.22 18.63
N ARG A 367 1.88 14.52 19.87
CA ARG A 367 2.73 13.63 20.67
C ARG A 367 2.01 12.33 21.00
N SER A 368 2.72 11.21 20.91
CA SER A 368 2.24 9.96 21.49
C SER A 368 2.22 10.06 23.03
N PRO A 369 1.44 9.25 23.76
CA PRO A 369 1.46 9.24 25.21
C PRO A 369 2.87 9.05 25.80
N ALA A 370 3.67 8.16 25.19
CA ALA A 370 5.05 7.93 25.59
C ALA A 370 5.93 9.16 25.36
N THR A 371 5.85 9.77 24.18
CA THR A 371 6.60 11.00 23.84
C THR A 371 6.20 12.17 24.73
N ALA A 372 4.92 12.29 25.09
CA ALA A 372 4.43 13.31 26.00
C ALA A 372 5.01 13.14 27.42
N ALA A 373 5.09 11.89 27.91
CA ALA A 373 5.71 11.59 29.21
C ALA A 373 7.19 11.94 29.24
N VAL A 374 7.96 11.57 28.20
CA VAL A 374 9.40 11.91 28.10
C VAL A 374 9.59 13.42 27.98
N ALA A 375 8.77 14.12 27.18
CA ALA A 375 8.84 15.57 27.08
C ALA A 375 8.56 16.27 28.42
N GLN A 376 7.67 15.71 29.25
CA GLN A 376 7.42 16.22 30.59
C GLN A 376 8.60 16.00 31.54
N LEU A 377 9.25 14.83 31.47
CA LEU A 377 10.49 14.55 32.23
C LEU A 377 11.58 15.57 31.90
N MET A 378 11.81 15.84 30.61
CA MET A 378 12.78 16.84 30.17
C MET A 378 12.39 18.26 30.62
N ALA A 379 11.11 18.62 30.55
CA ALA A 379 10.61 19.91 31.04
C ALA A 379 10.81 20.09 32.56
N ASP A 380 10.76 18.99 33.31
CA ASP A 380 11.07 18.94 34.75
C ASP A 380 12.58 18.95 35.04
N GLY A 381 13.43 19.02 34.01
CA GLY A 381 14.89 19.06 34.11
C GLY A 381 15.53 17.68 34.35
N VAL A 382 14.80 16.60 34.05
CA VAL A 382 15.29 15.22 34.17
C VAL A 382 15.85 14.78 32.83
N ASP A 383 17.10 14.34 32.83
CA ASP A 383 17.70 13.64 31.70
C ASP A 383 17.17 12.19 31.67
N PRO A 384 16.39 11.78 30.66
CA PRO A 384 15.86 10.42 30.57
C PRO A 384 16.95 9.36 30.36
N ASP A 385 18.14 9.75 29.89
CA ASP A 385 19.29 8.85 29.70
C ASP A 385 20.16 8.73 30.95
N ASP A 386 19.84 9.45 32.04
CA ASP A 386 20.45 9.30 33.36
C ASP A 386 19.52 8.49 34.30
N PRO A 387 19.80 7.20 34.54
CA PRO A 387 18.98 6.36 35.41
C PRO A 387 18.83 6.91 36.83
N ALA A 388 19.83 7.62 37.35
CA ALA A 388 19.78 8.16 38.70
C ALA A 388 18.86 9.39 38.80
N ALA A 389 18.85 10.24 37.77
CA ALA A 389 17.93 11.38 37.67
C ALA A 389 16.47 10.90 37.50
N LEU A 390 16.27 9.87 36.68
CA LEU A 390 14.97 9.25 36.44
C LEU A 390 14.40 8.61 37.72
N ASP A 391 15.20 7.81 38.43
CA ASP A 391 14.80 7.17 39.69
C ASP A 391 14.45 8.21 40.77
N ALA A 392 15.24 9.30 40.87
CA ALA A 392 14.98 10.38 41.81
C ALA A 392 13.67 11.14 41.51
N TRP A 393 13.35 11.35 40.23
CA TRP A 393 12.09 11.95 39.82
C TRP A 393 10.89 11.03 40.07
N ILE A 394 11.02 9.72 39.79
CA ILE A 394 9.98 8.71 40.08
C ILE A 394 9.69 8.66 41.58
N GLU A 395 10.72 8.70 42.42
CA GLU A 395 10.59 8.77 43.88
C GLU A 395 9.85 10.04 44.32
N ALA A 396 10.23 11.20 43.78
CA ALA A 396 9.64 12.50 44.12
C ALA A 396 8.19 12.66 43.64
N ASN A 397 7.85 12.06 42.50
CA ASN A 397 6.53 12.17 41.88
C ASN A 397 5.62 10.96 42.13
N ARG A 398 6.03 10.01 42.98
CA ARG A 398 5.29 8.78 43.29
C ARG A 398 3.83 9.01 43.67
N HIS A 399 3.54 10.07 44.43
CA HIS A 399 2.19 10.41 44.86
C HIS A 399 1.27 10.91 43.72
N ARG A 400 1.84 11.48 42.65
CA ARG A 400 1.08 11.92 41.46
C ARG A 400 0.80 10.76 40.49
N LEU A 401 1.66 9.73 40.49
CA LEU A 401 1.51 8.54 39.66
C LEU A 401 0.47 7.54 40.20
N THR A 402 0.14 7.62 41.50
CA THR A 402 -0.87 6.76 42.15
C THR A 402 -2.29 7.31 42.13
N ASP A 403 -2.49 8.56 41.68
CA ASP A 403 -3.78 9.27 41.72
C ASP A 403 -4.56 9.25 40.38
N ASP A 404 -4.28 8.30 39.48
CA ASP A 404 -5.09 8.10 38.27
C ASP A 404 -6.43 7.44 38.66
N PRO A 405 -7.61 8.09 38.49
CA PRO A 405 -8.89 7.45 38.70
C PRO A 405 -9.19 6.52 37.51
N ALA A 406 -9.63 5.31 37.82
CA ALA A 406 -10.03 4.24 36.88
C ALA A 406 -11.03 4.66 35.79
#